data_AF-A0A0K8S8K3-F1
#
_entry.id   AF-A0A0K8S8K3-F1
#
_cell.length_a   1.000
_cell.length_b   1.000
_cell.length_c   1.000
_cell.angle_alpha   90.00
_cell.angle_beta   90.00
_cell.angle_gamma   90.00
#
_symmetry.space_group_name_H-M   'P 1'
#
loop_
_entity.id
_entity.type
_entity.pdbx_description
1 polymer ?
#
loop_
_entity_poly.entity_id
_entity_poly.type
_entity_poly.pdbx_seq_one_letter_code
_entity_poly.pdbx_strand_id
1 'polypeptide(L)'
;VLIEKLLYSCPGVDTIYFLLRSKRGKSIDVRMEEMLKMPMFSRLKKDFPERLGKLVPINGDVCTDNLGLSPEDERRLVSNVDIVVHSAASLRLDAKLKEAISMNTEGTLRVLELAKKIKNLKLMVHMSTAFCHCDIDEMEEKVYPSPHDPMEIIRMSRWMDAGMMEKISPE
;
A
#
# COMPACT_ATOMS: atom_id res chain seq x y z
N VAL A 1 13.12 -2.16 -2.38
CA VAL A 1 14.01 -1.76 -1.26
C VAL A 1 13.53 -2.34 0.07
N LEU A 2 12.35 -1.95 0.58
CA LEU A 2 11.86 -2.40 1.90
C LEU A 2 11.88 -3.93 2.09
N ILE A 3 11.24 -4.69 1.18
CA ILE A 3 11.18 -6.15 1.25
C ILE A 3 12.58 -6.77 1.33
N GLU A 4 13.48 -6.37 0.42
CA GLU A 4 14.86 -6.86 0.41
C GLU A 4 15.59 -6.53 1.72
N LYS A 5 15.43 -5.30 2.23
CA LYS A 5 16.08 -4.85 3.46
C LYS A 5 15.60 -5.63 4.69
N LEU A 6 14.31 -5.91 4.78
CA LEU A 6 13.72 -6.74 5.84
C LEU A 6 14.27 -8.17 5.78
N LEU A 7 14.28 -8.79 4.60
CA LEU A 7 14.86 -10.15 4.45
C LEU A 7 16.36 -10.19 4.77
N TYR A 8 17.11 -9.15 4.39
CA TYR A 8 18.56 -9.11 4.61
C TYR A 8 18.91 -8.83 6.08
N SER A 9 18.26 -7.84 6.69
CA SER A 9 18.68 -7.29 8.00
C SER A 9 17.88 -7.81 9.18
N CYS A 10 16.70 -8.41 8.94
CA CYS A 10 15.79 -8.87 9.99
C CYS A 10 15.56 -10.39 9.86
N PRO A 11 16.52 -11.24 10.28
CA PRO A 11 16.40 -12.68 10.12
C PRO A 11 15.21 -13.28 10.87
N GLY A 12 14.74 -12.63 11.93
CA GLY A 12 13.58 -13.04 12.73
C GLY A 12 12.21 -12.78 12.08
N VAL A 13 12.14 -12.11 10.92
CA VAL A 13 10.89 -12.04 10.15
C VAL A 13 10.52 -13.45 9.72
N ASP A 14 9.34 -13.93 10.07
CA ASP A 14 8.87 -15.26 9.68
C ASP A 14 8.42 -15.27 8.21
N THR A 15 7.36 -14.51 7.91
CA THR A 15 6.73 -14.43 6.59
C THR A 15 6.46 -12.99 6.21
N ILE A 16 6.69 -12.63 4.94
CA ILE A 16 6.30 -11.35 4.35
C ILE A 16 5.20 -11.60 3.33
N TYR A 17 3.97 -11.29 3.73
CA TYR A 17 2.85 -11.16 2.79
C TYR A 17 2.92 -9.79 2.12
N PHE A 18 2.82 -9.75 0.80
CA PHE A 18 2.82 -8.48 0.07
C PHE A 18 1.77 -8.47 -1.03
N LEU A 19 1.02 -7.38 -1.11
CA LEU A 19 -0.02 -7.22 -2.11
C LEU A 19 0.62 -7.00 -3.49
N LEU A 20 0.24 -7.84 -4.45
CA LEU A 20 0.74 -7.81 -5.81
C LEU A 20 -0.44 -7.91 -6.79
N ARG A 21 -0.61 -6.86 -7.59
CA ARG A 21 -1.68 -6.79 -8.58
C ARG A 21 -1.33 -7.53 -9.87
N SER A 22 -2.23 -8.28 -10.47
CA SER A 22 -2.08 -8.70 -11.87
C SER A 22 -2.13 -7.49 -12.81
N LYS A 23 -1.16 -7.32 -13.71
CA LYS A 23 -1.09 -6.12 -14.57
C LYS A 23 -0.61 -6.49 -15.98
N ARG A 24 -1.27 -5.94 -17.01
CA ARG A 24 -0.90 -6.13 -18.43
C ARG A 24 -0.78 -7.60 -18.83
N GLY A 25 -1.73 -8.43 -18.40
CA GLY A 25 -1.75 -9.87 -18.72
C GLY A 25 -0.73 -10.73 -17.96
N LYS A 26 0.06 -10.16 -17.04
CA LYS A 26 1.00 -10.93 -16.20
C LYS A 26 0.32 -11.37 -14.90
N SER A 27 0.45 -12.66 -14.57
CA SER A 27 0.05 -13.21 -13.27
C SER A 27 0.96 -12.68 -12.16
N ILE A 28 0.53 -12.87 -10.90
CA ILE A 28 1.32 -12.49 -9.73
C ILE A 28 2.66 -13.24 -9.67
N ASP A 29 2.70 -14.50 -10.12
CA ASP A 29 3.91 -15.32 -10.12
C ASP A 29 4.97 -14.75 -11.06
N VAL A 30 4.56 -14.42 -12.30
CA VAL A 30 5.46 -13.78 -13.28
C VAL A 30 5.98 -12.46 -12.75
N ARG A 31 5.11 -11.65 -12.13
CA ARG A 31 5.51 -10.37 -11.53
C ARG A 31 6.47 -10.54 -10.36
N MET A 32 6.28 -11.57 -9.54
CA MET A 32 7.17 -11.91 -8.43
C MET A 32 8.54 -12.33 -8.95
N GLU A 33 8.60 -13.21 -9.96
CA GLU A 33 9.86 -13.61 -10.59
C GLU A 33 10.63 -12.42 -11.17
N GLU A 34 9.93 -11.52 -11.88
CA GLU A 34 10.53 -10.30 -12.43
C GLU A 34 11.08 -9.38 -11.34
N MET A 35 10.32 -9.20 -10.25
CA MET A 35 10.79 -8.42 -9.10
C MET A 35 12.06 -9.02 -8.51
N LEU A 36 12.11 -10.35 -8.32
CA LEU A 36 13.26 -11.03 -7.76
C LEU A 36 14.48 -10.98 -8.70
N LYS A 37 14.32 -10.83 -10.01
CA LYS A 37 15.42 -10.64 -10.97
C LYS A 37 16.10 -9.26 -10.87
N MET A 38 15.50 -8.30 -10.17
CA MET A 38 16.09 -6.97 -10.02
C MET A 38 17.45 -7.02 -9.27
N PRO A 39 18.45 -6.19 -9.68
CA PRO A 39 19.79 -6.21 -9.08
C PRO A 39 19.83 -5.97 -7.56
N MET A 40 18.81 -5.31 -6.99
CA MET A 40 18.76 -5.10 -5.54
C MET A 40 18.70 -6.40 -4.73
N PHE A 41 18.15 -7.47 -5.30
CA PHE A 41 18.10 -8.77 -4.64
C PHE A 41 19.39 -9.59 -4.79
N SER A 42 20.38 -9.11 -5.56
CA SER A 42 21.61 -9.87 -5.85
C SER A 42 22.40 -10.23 -4.59
N ARG A 43 22.54 -9.30 -3.63
CA ARG A 43 23.22 -9.59 -2.36
C ARG A 43 22.44 -10.60 -1.51
N LEU A 44 21.12 -10.48 -1.46
CA LEU A 44 20.27 -11.39 -0.71
C LEU A 44 20.34 -12.81 -1.28
N LYS A 45 20.34 -12.93 -2.61
CA LYS A 45 20.51 -14.21 -3.32
C LYS A 45 21.88 -14.83 -3.11
N LYS A 46 22.92 -14.02 -2.95
CA LYS A 46 24.29 -14.50 -2.71
C LYS A 46 24.46 -14.96 -1.27
N ASP A 47 24.04 -14.14 -0.32
CA ASP A 47 24.37 -14.32 1.10
C ASP A 47 23.32 -15.17 1.83
N PHE A 48 22.04 -15.03 1.48
CA PHE A 48 20.89 -15.64 2.18
C PHE A 48 19.75 -16.06 1.22
N PRO A 49 20.02 -16.91 0.19
CA PRO A 49 19.03 -17.28 -0.81
C PRO A 49 17.77 -17.94 -0.22
N GLU A 50 17.90 -18.66 0.89
CA GLU A 50 16.81 -19.34 1.58
C GLU A 50 15.73 -18.38 2.09
N ARG A 51 16.09 -17.13 2.39
CA ARG A 51 15.16 -16.12 2.91
C ARG A 51 14.14 -15.66 1.87
N LEU A 52 14.38 -15.92 0.59
CA LEU A 52 13.38 -15.65 -0.45
C LEU A 52 12.11 -16.50 -0.28
N GLY A 53 12.22 -17.67 0.36
CA GLY A 53 11.07 -18.53 0.67
C GLY A 53 10.09 -17.93 1.66
N LYS A 54 10.47 -16.84 2.35
CA LYS A 54 9.60 -16.09 3.27
C LYS A 54 8.63 -15.16 2.55
N LEU A 55 8.74 -15.00 1.24
CA LEU A 55 7.89 -14.11 0.45
C LEU A 55 6.64 -14.84 -0.02
N VAL A 56 5.47 -14.28 0.32
CA VAL A 56 4.17 -14.79 -0.12
C VAL A 56 3.42 -13.67 -0.84
N PRO A 57 3.31 -13.72 -2.19
CA PRO A 57 2.52 -12.75 -2.92
C PRO A 57 1.04 -12.97 -2.64
N ILE A 58 0.31 -11.87 -2.42
CA ILE A 58 -1.14 -11.87 -2.27
C ILE A 58 -1.74 -11.13 -3.46
N ASN A 59 -2.67 -11.74 -4.17
CA ASN A 59 -3.39 -11.03 -5.22
C ASN A 59 -4.29 -9.96 -4.59
N GLY A 60 -4.14 -8.71 -5.04
CA GLY A 60 -5.07 -7.66 -4.67
C GLY A 60 -4.71 -6.28 -5.22
N ASP A 61 -5.61 -5.33 -5.00
CA ASP A 61 -5.52 -3.94 -5.42
C ASP A 61 -6.17 -3.05 -4.35
N VAL A 62 -5.46 -2.02 -3.90
CA VAL A 62 -5.92 -1.06 -2.89
C VAL A 62 -7.12 -0.24 -3.36
N CYS A 63 -7.35 -0.15 -4.68
CA CYS A 63 -8.51 0.51 -5.25
C CYS A 63 -9.78 -0.37 -5.26
N THR A 64 -9.65 -1.66 -4.94
CA THR A 64 -10.77 -2.61 -4.96
C THR A 64 -11.33 -2.84 -3.55
N ASP A 65 -12.63 -3.05 -3.45
CA ASP A 65 -13.27 -3.41 -2.18
C ASP A 65 -12.61 -4.63 -1.53
N ASN A 66 -12.45 -4.58 -0.21
CA ASN A 66 -11.69 -5.56 0.57
C ASN A 66 -10.29 -5.84 0.01
N LEU A 67 -9.66 -4.84 -0.63
CA LEU A 67 -8.36 -4.93 -1.31
C LEU A 67 -8.32 -5.97 -2.44
N GLY A 68 -9.48 -6.45 -2.92
CA GLY A 68 -9.56 -7.55 -3.88
C GLY A 68 -9.15 -8.91 -3.33
N LEU A 69 -9.09 -9.05 -2.00
CA LEU A 69 -8.68 -10.29 -1.34
C LEU A 69 -9.73 -11.38 -1.49
N SER A 70 -9.26 -12.62 -1.68
CA SER A 70 -10.10 -13.79 -1.47
C SER A 70 -10.44 -13.93 0.03
N PRO A 71 -11.57 -14.57 0.39
CA PRO A 71 -11.87 -14.85 1.80
C PRO A 71 -10.79 -15.67 2.51
N GLU A 72 -10.06 -16.51 1.76
CA GLU A 72 -8.95 -17.30 2.28
C GLU A 72 -7.73 -16.42 2.60
N ASP A 73 -7.35 -15.54 1.67
CA ASP A 73 -6.25 -14.59 1.87
C ASP A 73 -6.54 -13.63 3.01
N GLU A 74 -7.77 -13.11 3.11
CA GLU A 74 -8.16 -12.24 4.23
C GLU A 74 -7.98 -12.97 5.58
N ARG A 75 -8.50 -14.20 5.72
CA ARG A 75 -8.34 -14.99 6.95
C ARG A 75 -6.86 -15.26 7.28
N ARG A 76 -6.06 -15.53 6.25
CA ARG A 76 -4.61 -15.74 6.37
C ARG A 76 -3.92 -14.49 6.91
N LEU A 77 -4.19 -13.32 6.32
CA LEU A 77 -3.60 -12.05 6.76
C LEU A 77 -4.05 -11.70 8.18
N VAL A 78 -5.35 -11.79 8.46
CA VAL A 78 -5.95 -11.50 9.77
C VAL A 78 -5.34 -12.34 10.90
N SER A 79 -4.94 -13.58 10.61
CA SER A 79 -4.43 -14.51 11.62
C SER A 79 -2.92 -14.46 11.81
N ASN A 80 -2.15 -14.06 10.79
CA ASN A 80 -0.70 -14.24 10.76
C ASN A 80 0.11 -12.94 10.66
N VAL A 81 -0.52 -11.78 10.46
CA VAL A 81 0.19 -10.50 10.35
C VAL A 81 0.28 -9.83 11.72
N ASP A 82 1.47 -9.32 12.06
CA ASP A 82 1.70 -8.49 13.24
C ASP A 82 2.00 -7.03 12.88
N ILE A 83 2.59 -6.79 11.70
CA ILE A 83 3.02 -5.46 11.25
C ILE A 83 2.48 -5.20 9.84
N VAL A 84 1.80 -4.08 9.65
CA VAL A 84 1.33 -3.61 8.35
C VAL A 84 2.20 -2.45 7.89
N VAL A 85 2.80 -2.55 6.70
CA VAL A 85 3.47 -1.40 6.06
C VAL A 85 2.72 -1.04 4.79
N HIS A 86 2.00 0.09 4.84
CA HIS A 86 1.23 0.61 3.72
C HIS A 86 2.06 1.62 2.93
N SER A 87 2.58 1.16 1.79
CA SER A 87 3.39 1.95 0.85
C SER A 87 2.74 2.07 -0.54
N ALA A 88 1.53 1.52 -0.72
CA ALA A 88 0.85 1.54 -2.01
C ALA A 88 0.17 2.89 -2.23
N ALA A 89 0.70 3.66 -3.18
CA ALA A 89 0.18 4.98 -3.54
C ALA A 89 0.45 5.28 -5.03
N SER A 90 -0.36 6.16 -5.61
CA SER A 90 -0.01 6.85 -6.84
C SER A 90 0.94 8.00 -6.50
N LEU A 91 2.11 8.02 -7.15
CA LEU A 91 3.07 9.12 -7.08
C LEU A 91 2.92 10.11 -8.24
N ARG A 92 1.88 9.94 -9.07
CA ARG A 92 1.58 10.81 -10.19
C ARG A 92 0.99 12.11 -9.67
N LEU A 93 1.76 13.19 -9.77
CA LEU A 93 1.30 14.54 -9.46
C LEU A 93 0.24 15.03 -10.45
N ASP A 94 0.21 14.45 -11.66
CA ASP A 94 -0.76 14.71 -12.73
C ASP A 94 -1.98 13.77 -12.67
N ALA A 95 -2.18 13.02 -11.59
CA ALA A 95 -3.32 12.15 -11.45
C ALA A 95 -4.62 12.96 -11.29
N LYS A 96 -5.70 12.51 -11.95
CA LYS A 96 -7.02 13.12 -11.75
C LYS A 96 -7.43 13.00 -10.28
N LEU A 97 -8.07 14.03 -9.73
CA LEU A 97 -8.45 14.09 -8.31
C LEU A 97 -9.22 12.84 -7.84
N LYS A 98 -10.18 12.36 -8.65
CA LYS A 98 -10.95 11.15 -8.33
C LYS A 98 -10.06 9.90 -8.20
N GLU A 99 -9.08 9.74 -9.07
CA GLU A 99 -8.12 8.62 -9.02
C GLU A 99 -7.20 8.74 -7.81
N ALA A 100 -6.72 9.95 -7.52
CA ALA A 100 -5.87 10.23 -6.36
C ALA A 100 -6.61 9.92 -5.04
N ILE A 101 -7.87 10.36 -4.90
CA ILE A 101 -8.70 10.05 -3.73
C ILE A 101 -8.91 8.53 -3.62
N SER A 102 -9.29 7.85 -4.71
CA SER A 102 -9.56 6.42 -4.68
C SER A 102 -8.32 5.60 -4.28
N MET A 103 -7.15 5.95 -4.81
CA MET A 103 -5.92 5.19 -4.55
C MET A 103 -5.26 5.54 -3.22
N ASN A 104 -5.09 6.83 -2.92
CA ASN A 104 -4.26 7.27 -1.80
C ASN A 104 -5.08 7.50 -0.52
N THR A 105 -6.32 7.98 -0.63
CA THR A 105 -7.17 8.24 0.55
C THR A 105 -8.03 7.03 0.87
N GLU A 106 -8.88 6.64 -0.06
CA GLU A 106 -9.81 5.52 0.13
C GLU A 106 -9.07 4.17 0.17
N GLY A 107 -8.02 4.00 -0.63
CA GLY A 107 -7.16 2.81 -0.55
C GLY A 107 -6.51 2.66 0.83
N THR A 108 -6.09 3.78 1.45
CA THR A 108 -5.59 3.77 2.83
C THR A 108 -6.68 3.39 3.83
N LEU A 109 -7.92 3.89 3.66
CA LEU A 109 -9.06 3.46 4.47
C LEU A 109 -9.28 1.94 4.35
N ARG A 110 -9.24 1.36 3.15
CA ARG A 110 -9.41 -0.10 2.98
C ARG A 110 -8.31 -0.89 3.70
N VAL A 111 -7.06 -0.41 3.69
CA VAL A 111 -5.97 -1.04 4.44
C VAL A 111 -6.18 -0.90 5.94
N LEU A 112 -6.66 0.25 6.43
CA LEU A 112 -7.02 0.45 7.84
C LEU A 112 -8.13 -0.51 8.28
N GLU A 113 -9.15 -0.74 7.43
CA GLU A 113 -10.22 -1.68 7.73
C GLU A 113 -9.74 -3.14 7.78
N LEU A 114 -8.77 -3.53 6.94
CA LEU A 114 -8.11 -4.83 7.11
C LEU A 114 -7.30 -4.86 8.42
N ALA A 115 -6.52 -3.82 8.70
CA ALA A 115 -5.65 -3.75 9.86
C ALA A 115 -6.44 -3.88 11.18
N LYS A 116 -7.61 -3.25 11.28
CA LYS A 116 -8.53 -3.38 12.43
C LYS A 116 -8.98 -4.82 12.70
N LYS A 117 -9.02 -5.67 11.68
CA LYS A 117 -9.41 -7.09 11.82
C LYS A 117 -8.25 -7.98 12.27
N ILE A 118 -7.00 -7.55 12.11
CA ILE A 118 -5.80 -8.35 12.41
C ILE A 118 -5.70 -8.63 13.91
N LYS A 119 -5.61 -9.91 14.28
CA LYS A 119 -5.71 -10.36 15.68
C LYS A 119 -4.57 -9.89 16.57
N ASN A 120 -3.35 -9.82 16.01
CA ASN A 120 -2.13 -9.55 16.77
C ASN A 120 -1.43 -8.26 16.31
N LEU A 121 -2.16 -7.31 15.71
CA LEU A 121 -1.57 -6.09 15.17
C LEU A 121 -0.75 -5.35 16.25
N LYS A 122 0.56 -5.20 15.99
CA LYS A 122 1.50 -4.46 16.82
C LYS A 122 1.77 -3.06 16.29
N LEU A 123 1.81 -2.93 14.96
CA LEU A 123 2.18 -1.68 14.31
C LEU A 123 1.58 -1.59 12.91
N MET A 124 1.07 -0.40 12.56
CA MET A 124 0.79 -0.02 11.19
C MET A 124 1.63 1.21 10.83
N VAL A 125 2.43 1.09 9.77
CA VAL A 125 3.23 2.18 9.22
C VAL A 125 2.60 2.61 7.91
N HIS A 126 2.23 3.89 7.79
CA HIS A 126 1.83 4.50 6.53
C HIS A 126 2.96 5.34 5.98
N MET A 127 3.38 5.04 4.75
CA MET A 127 4.38 5.84 4.06
C MET A 127 3.70 6.98 3.31
N SER A 128 3.90 8.20 3.80
CA SER A 128 3.41 9.43 3.17
C SER A 128 4.51 10.09 2.32
N THR A 129 4.31 11.35 1.95
CA THR A 129 5.22 12.17 1.14
C THR A 129 5.42 13.52 1.80
N ALA A 130 6.61 14.12 1.64
CA ALA A 130 6.86 15.51 2.06
C ALA A 130 6.01 16.53 1.29
N PHE A 131 5.45 16.13 0.14
CA PHE A 131 4.55 16.96 -0.67
C PHE A 131 3.10 17.01 -0.14
N CYS A 132 2.81 16.51 1.07
CA CYS A 132 1.45 16.52 1.63
C CYS A 132 1.03 17.87 2.24
N HIS A 133 2.00 18.73 2.54
CA HIS A 133 1.80 20.07 3.13
C HIS A 133 2.74 21.08 2.47
N CYS A 134 2.62 21.26 1.15
CA CYS A 134 3.44 22.20 0.38
C CYS A 134 3.19 23.68 0.74
N ASP A 135 2.11 23.94 1.48
CA ASP A 135 1.68 25.24 1.99
C ASP A 135 2.33 25.61 3.34
N ILE A 136 3.12 24.70 3.91
CA ILE A 136 3.82 24.91 5.19
C ILE A 136 5.31 25.08 4.93
N ASP A 137 5.86 26.24 5.33
CA ASP A 137 7.29 26.55 5.15
C ASP A 137 8.21 25.62 5.97
N GLU A 138 7.81 25.33 7.22
CA GLU A 138 8.54 24.45 8.14
C GLU A 138 7.65 23.32 8.64
N MET A 139 7.92 22.10 8.15
CA MET A 139 7.20 20.89 8.55
C MET A 139 7.84 20.28 9.81
N GLU A 140 7.08 20.25 10.90
CA GLU A 140 7.45 19.67 12.19
C GLU A 140 7.00 18.20 12.29
N GLU A 141 7.60 17.44 13.22
CA GLU A 141 7.19 16.07 13.55
C GLU A 141 5.93 16.07 14.43
N LYS A 142 4.80 16.47 13.84
CA LYS A 142 3.48 16.45 14.49
C LYS A 142 2.39 16.07 13.49
N VAL A 143 1.24 15.66 14.04
CA VAL A 143 0.04 15.45 13.22
C VAL A 143 -0.60 16.80 12.95
N TYR A 144 -0.70 17.15 11.67
CA TYR A 144 -1.40 18.34 11.23
C TYR A 144 -2.90 18.05 11.10
N PRO A 145 -3.79 18.92 11.65
CA PRO A 145 -5.22 18.72 11.53
C PRO A 145 -5.66 18.88 10.08
N SER A 146 -6.44 17.91 9.56
CA SER A 146 -7.07 18.05 8.26
C SER A 146 -8.20 19.08 8.33
N PRO A 147 -8.31 20.03 7.38
CA PRO A 147 -9.40 21.01 7.36
C PRO A 147 -10.77 20.38 7.09
N HIS A 148 -10.79 19.17 6.52
CA HIS A 148 -12.00 18.44 6.13
C HIS A 148 -11.97 17.00 6.63
N ASP A 149 -13.16 16.45 6.89
CA ASP A 149 -13.31 15.03 7.22
C ASP A 149 -13.00 14.17 5.98
N PRO A 150 -11.98 13.29 6.03
CA PRO A 150 -11.63 12.42 4.89
C PRO A 150 -12.78 11.50 4.47
N MET A 151 -13.70 11.14 5.37
CA MET A 151 -14.86 10.31 5.04
C MET A 151 -15.84 11.04 4.13
N GLU A 152 -16.05 12.34 4.33
CA GLU A 152 -16.89 13.15 3.44
C GLU A 152 -16.21 13.36 2.08
N ILE A 153 -14.87 13.49 2.03
CA ILE A 153 -14.12 13.56 0.77
C ILE A 153 -14.28 12.25 -0.03
N ILE A 154 -14.16 11.10 0.63
CA ILE A 154 -14.39 9.79 0.00
C ILE A 154 -15.83 9.69 -0.50
N ARG A 155 -16.81 10.07 0.31
CA ARG A 155 -18.24 10.03 -0.04
C ARG A 155 -18.54 10.92 -1.24
N MET A 156 -18.00 12.12 -1.28
CA MET A 156 -18.11 13.05 -2.40
C MET A 156 -17.53 12.44 -3.68
N SER A 157 -16.32 11.87 -3.62
CA SER A 157 -15.65 11.24 -4.77
C SER A 157 -16.44 10.05 -5.35
N ARG A 158 -17.15 9.30 -4.51
CA ARG A 158 -18.04 8.20 -4.94
C ARG A 158 -19.28 8.72 -5.67
N TRP A 159 -19.86 9.81 -5.18
CA TRP A 159 -21.09 10.38 -5.72
C TRP A 159 -20.89 11.20 -7.00
N MET A 160 -19.83 12.02 -7.06
CA MET A 160 -19.54 12.88 -8.22
C MET A 160 -18.98 12.06 -9.39
N ASP A 161 -19.45 12.33 -10.60
CA ASP A 161 -18.85 11.76 -11.80
C ASP A 161 -17.45 12.37 -12.09
N ALA A 162 -16.72 11.76 -13.02
CA ALA A 162 -15.36 12.19 -13.34
C ALA A 162 -15.30 13.63 -13.87
N GLY A 163 -16.29 14.07 -14.65
CA GLY A 163 -16.32 15.43 -15.22
C GLY A 163 -16.61 16.48 -14.16
N MET A 164 -17.48 16.19 -13.18
CA MET A 164 -17.71 17.07 -12.04
C MET A 164 -16.46 17.19 -11.16
N MET A 165 -15.78 16.06 -10.90
CA MET A 165 -14.53 16.05 -10.13
C MET A 165 -13.41 16.83 -10.83
N GLU A 166 -13.35 16.78 -12.16
CA GLU A 166 -12.37 17.51 -12.97
C GLU A 166 -12.59 19.02 -12.90
N LYS A 167 -13.85 19.49 -12.87
CA LYS A 167 -14.18 20.92 -12.72
C LYS A 167 -13.80 21.53 -11.37
N ILE A 168 -13.73 20.70 -10.31
CA ILE A 168 -13.35 21.16 -8.96
C ILE A 168 -11.90 20.82 -8.61
N SER A 169 -11.17 20.17 -9.53
CA SER A 169 -9.77 19.85 -9.31
C SER A 169 -8.96 21.15 -9.30
N PRO A 170 -8.05 21.35 -8.32
CA PRO A 170 -7.11 22.46 -8.37
C PRO A 170 -6.29 22.43 -9.67
N GLU A 171 -5.99 23.61 -10.22
CA GLU A 171 -5.12 23.77 -11.40
C GLU A 171 -3.69 23.29 -11.15
#